data_AF-A0A1M4X7D8-F1
#
_entry.id   AF-A0A1M4X7D8-F1
#
_cell.length_a   1.000
_cell.length_b   1.000
_cell.length_c   1.000
_cell.angle_alpha   90.00
_cell.angle_beta   90.00
_cell.angle_gamma   90.00
#
_symmetry.space_group_name_H-M   'P 1'
#
loop_
_entity.id
_entity.type
_entity.pdbx_description
1 polymer ?
#
loop_
_entity_poly.entity_id
_entity_poly.type
_entity_poly.pdbx_seq_one_letter_code
_entity_poly.pdbx_strand_id
1 'polypeptide(L)'
;MFLFSYFAEMIGNMVLLSGYVTGNATFPQPLNEKEEEMYLERLKDGDLEAKNVLVERNLRLVAHIVKKYSFQNKEVDDLISIGTVGLIKAIDSYNQDKGTRLATYAARCIENEILMLFRNSKKTKGEVFLQDPIGVDKEGNEIR
;
A
#
# COMPACT_ATOMS: atom_id res chain seq x y z
N MET A 1 26.83 20.22 -26.36
CA MET A 1 25.46 20.34 -25.81
C MET A 1 24.98 19.02 -25.21
N PHE A 2 25.00 17.90 -25.95
CA PHE A 2 24.56 16.57 -25.48
C PHE A 2 25.37 15.96 -24.32
N LEU A 3 26.69 16.19 -24.26
CA LEU A 3 27.55 15.67 -23.19
C LEU A 3 27.26 16.33 -21.83
N PHE A 4 26.89 17.61 -21.86
CA PHE A 4 26.57 18.38 -20.64
C PHE A 4 25.20 17.98 -20.08
N SER A 5 24.21 17.72 -20.94
CA SER A 5 22.90 17.22 -20.53
C SER A 5 22.99 15.80 -19.93
N TYR A 6 23.78 14.91 -20.53
CA TYR A 6 23.99 13.55 -19.98
C TYR A 6 24.67 13.60 -18.60
N PHE A 7 25.64 14.51 -18.43
CA PHE A 7 26.32 14.70 -17.16
C PHE A 7 25.40 15.29 -16.09
N ALA A 8 24.53 16.24 -16.47
CA ALA A 8 23.51 16.80 -15.58
C ALA A 8 22.47 15.74 -15.14
N GLU A 9 22.03 14.88 -16.06
CA GLU A 9 21.15 13.74 -15.75
C GLU A 9 21.85 12.73 -14.83
N MET A 10 23.13 12.45 -15.07
CA MET A 10 23.91 11.54 -14.24
C MET A 10 24.06 12.06 -12.80
N ILE A 11 24.28 13.37 -12.63
CA ILE A 11 24.32 14.03 -11.32
C ILE A 11 22.95 13.98 -10.64
N GLY A 12 21.86 14.26 -11.37
CA GLY A 12 20.50 14.17 -10.83
C GLY A 12 20.17 12.76 -10.31
N ASN A 13 20.55 11.74 -11.08
CA ASN A 13 20.38 10.34 -10.69
C ASN A 13 21.27 9.94 -9.51
N MET A 14 22.49 10.46 -9.43
CA MET A 14 23.39 10.24 -8.28
C MET A 14 22.87 10.89 -7.00
N VAL A 15 22.31 12.10 -7.08
CA VAL A 15 21.70 12.79 -5.94
C VAL A 15 20.49 12.01 -5.44
N LEU A 16 19.61 11.56 -6.34
CA LEU A 16 18.50 10.67 -6.01
C LEU A 16 19.00 9.40 -5.31
N LEU A 17 19.99 8.71 -5.89
CA LEU A 17 20.57 7.50 -5.31
C LEU A 17 21.18 7.75 -3.93
N SER A 18 21.87 8.87 -3.71
CA SER A 18 22.43 9.24 -2.42
C SER A 18 21.35 9.51 -1.36
N GLY A 19 20.24 10.15 -1.75
CA GLY A 19 19.07 10.32 -0.88
C GLY A 19 18.47 8.98 -0.46
N TYR A 20 18.42 8.00 -1.37
CA TYR A 20 18.01 6.63 -1.07
C TYR A 20 18.97 5.88 -0.14
N VAL A 21 20.29 6.06 -0.29
CA VAL A 21 21.32 5.30 0.43
C VAL A 21 21.66 5.90 1.81
N THR A 22 21.55 7.23 1.98
CA THR A 22 21.89 7.92 3.24
C THR A 22 20.71 8.00 4.23
N GLY A 23 19.48 7.80 3.76
CA GLY A 23 18.27 7.90 4.59
C GLY A 23 17.85 6.57 5.23
N ASN A 24 18.45 6.17 6.35
CA ASN A 24 17.89 5.15 7.25
C ASN A 24 16.51 5.52 7.87
N ALA A 25 15.84 6.56 7.36
CA ALA A 25 14.48 6.93 7.70
C ALA A 25 13.69 7.41 6.48
N THR A 26 13.49 6.55 5.47
CA THR A 26 12.50 6.78 4.39
C THR A 26 11.11 7.10 4.95
N PHE A 27 10.81 6.63 6.16
CA PHE A 27 9.59 6.94 6.88
C PHE A 27 9.89 7.67 8.20
N PRO A 28 9.02 8.59 8.65
CA PRO A 28 9.14 9.18 9.98
C PRO A 28 9.02 8.10 11.06
N GLN A 29 9.65 8.32 12.21
CA GLN A 29 9.59 7.39 13.36
C GLN A 29 8.12 7.15 13.78
N PRO A 30 7.76 6.06 14.45
CA PRO A 30 6.42 5.95 15.04
C PRO A 30 6.19 7.05 16.09
N LEU A 31 4.93 7.38 16.36
CA LEU A 31 4.57 8.29 17.45
C LEU A 31 4.73 7.59 18.80
N ASN A 32 4.99 8.37 19.85
CA ASN A 32 4.86 7.85 21.21
C ASN A 32 3.37 7.74 21.60
N GLU A 33 3.04 6.96 22.62
CA GLU A 33 1.65 6.68 23.04
C GLU A 33 0.87 7.97 23.35
N LYS A 34 1.50 8.93 24.05
CA LYS A 34 0.89 10.23 24.36
C LYS A 34 0.65 11.10 23.13
N GLU A 35 1.56 11.04 22.15
CA GLU A 35 1.40 11.82 20.91
C GLU A 35 0.30 11.20 20.04
N GLU A 36 0.26 9.86 19.96
CA GLU A 36 -0.80 9.13 19.24
C GLU A 36 -2.17 9.49 19.82
N GLU A 37 -2.33 9.49 21.14
CA GLU A 37 -3.57 9.90 21.81
C GLU A 37 -3.97 11.35 21.48
N MET A 38 -3.01 12.29 21.56
CA MET A 38 -3.25 13.70 21.21
C MET A 38 -3.73 13.87 19.76
N TYR A 39 -3.11 13.18 18.79
CA TYR A 39 -3.54 13.26 17.40
C TYR A 39 -4.89 12.57 17.16
N LEU A 40 -5.19 11.49 17.88
CA LEU A 40 -6.48 10.82 17.81
C LEU A 40 -7.61 11.69 18.38
N GLU A 41 -7.36 12.45 19.44
CA GLU A 41 -8.32 13.43 19.96
C GLU A 41 -8.59 14.54 18.94
N ARG A 42 -7.53 15.14 18.38
CA ARG A 42 -7.66 16.16 17.32
C ARG A 42 -8.41 15.64 16.10
N LEU A 43 -8.19 14.37 15.74
CA LEU A 43 -8.91 13.73 14.64
C LEU A 43 -10.41 13.62 14.93
N LYS A 44 -10.82 13.35 16.18
CA LYS A 44 -12.23 13.34 16.58
C LYS A 44 -12.89 14.72 16.41
N ASP A 45 -12.12 15.79 16.60
CA ASP A 45 -12.55 17.16 16.36
C ASP A 45 -12.58 17.54 14.86
N GLY A 46 -12.20 16.63 13.97
CA GLY A 46 -12.22 16.82 12.51
C GLY A 46 -10.92 17.39 11.92
N ASP A 47 -9.82 17.38 12.67
CA ASP A 47 -8.53 17.87 12.21
C ASP A 47 -7.91 16.94 11.14
N LEU A 48 -7.92 17.40 9.88
CA LEU A 48 -7.34 16.68 8.75
C LEU A 48 -5.82 16.56 8.83
N GLU A 49 -5.12 17.52 9.45
CA GLU A 49 -3.67 17.42 9.61
C GLU A 49 -3.31 16.34 10.63
N ALA A 50 -4.11 16.18 11.68
CA ALA A 50 -3.94 15.07 12.62
C ALA A 50 -4.08 13.71 11.92
N LYS A 51 -5.03 13.59 10.97
CA LYS A 51 -5.15 12.40 10.12
C LYS A 51 -3.89 12.15 9.30
N ASN A 52 -3.37 13.17 8.62
CA ASN A 52 -2.18 13.06 7.78
C ASN A 52 -0.98 12.58 8.61
N VAL A 53 -0.77 13.16 9.79
CA VAL A 53 0.29 12.75 10.70
C VAL A 53 0.12 11.29 11.13
N LEU A 54 -1.08 10.88 11.55
CA LEU A 54 -1.34 9.49 11.93
C LEU A 54 -1.06 8.51 10.79
N VAL A 55 -1.44 8.86 9.55
CA VAL A 55 -1.15 8.05 8.36
C VAL A 55 0.35 7.95 8.13
N GLU A 56 1.06 9.07 8.02
CA GLU A 56 2.49 9.13 7.71
C GLU A 56 3.35 8.35 8.72
N ARG A 57 3.03 8.50 10.01
CA ARG A 57 3.75 7.84 11.11
C ARG A 57 3.52 6.33 11.17
N ASN A 58 2.47 5.84 10.49
CA ASN A 58 2.13 4.42 10.40
C ASN A 58 2.44 3.79 9.02
N LEU A 59 3.00 4.51 8.05
CA LEU A 59 3.33 3.94 6.73
C LEU A 59 4.31 2.76 6.78
N ARG A 60 5.21 2.73 7.77
CA ARG A 60 6.12 1.57 8.00
C ARG A 60 5.35 0.27 8.24
N LEU A 61 4.20 0.34 8.92
CA LEU A 61 3.36 -0.81 9.19
C LEU A 61 2.80 -1.39 7.88
N VAL A 62 2.37 -0.53 6.96
CA VAL A 62 1.88 -0.93 5.63
C VAL A 62 2.97 -1.68 4.88
N ALA A 63 4.17 -1.11 4.78
CA ALA A 63 5.30 -1.74 4.12
C ALA A 63 5.67 -3.11 4.74
N HIS A 64 5.62 -3.20 6.08
CA HIS A 64 5.89 -4.44 6.79
C HIS A 64 4.86 -5.54 6.47
N ILE A 65 3.56 -5.19 6.45
CA ILE A 65 2.49 -6.14 6.15
C ILE A 65 2.54 -6.56 4.68
N VAL A 66 2.70 -5.62 3.75
CA VAL A 66 2.77 -5.90 2.31
C VAL A 66 3.90 -6.87 1.96
N LYS A 67 5.05 -6.76 2.65
CA LYS A 67 6.18 -7.68 2.47
C LYS A 67 5.82 -9.16 2.65
N LYS A 68 4.81 -9.48 3.46
CA LYS A 68 4.31 -10.86 3.66
C LYS A 68 3.54 -11.38 2.43
N TYR A 69 3.00 -10.49 1.61
CA TYR A 69 2.15 -10.82 0.46
C TYR A 69 2.86 -10.63 -0.89
N SER A 70 4.03 -9.98 -0.91
CA SER A 70 4.83 -9.83 -2.11
C SER A 70 5.47 -11.17 -2.51
N PHE A 71 4.91 -11.85 -3.50
CA PHE A 71 5.54 -13.01 -4.16
C PHE A 71 5.94 -12.61 -5.60
N GLN A 72 7.17 -12.92 -6.02
CA GLN A 72 7.64 -12.80 -7.41
C GLN A 72 7.59 -11.39 -8.06
N ASN A 73 7.83 -10.32 -7.29
CA ASN A 73 8.12 -8.95 -7.78
C ASN A 73 7.06 -8.25 -8.66
N LYS A 74 5.87 -8.83 -8.86
CA LYS A 74 4.77 -8.13 -9.54
C LYS A 74 3.78 -7.57 -8.51
N GLU A 75 3.43 -6.30 -8.68
CA GLU A 75 2.37 -5.58 -7.96
C GLU A 75 2.68 -5.12 -6.52
N VAL A 76 3.95 -4.96 -6.12
CA VAL A 76 4.29 -4.42 -4.78
C VAL A 76 3.73 -3.01 -4.58
N ASP A 77 3.85 -2.14 -5.59
CA ASP A 77 3.37 -0.75 -5.50
C ASP A 77 1.83 -0.69 -5.38
N ASP A 78 1.12 -1.60 -6.05
CA ASP A 78 -0.34 -1.74 -5.93
C ASP A 78 -0.72 -2.22 -4.53
N LEU A 79 0.01 -3.19 -3.98
CA LEU A 79 -0.21 -3.67 -2.61
C LEU A 79 0.07 -2.58 -1.57
N ILE A 80 1.10 -1.75 -1.76
CA ILE A 80 1.37 -0.59 -0.89
C ILE A 80 0.22 0.40 -0.98
N SER A 81 -0.28 0.69 -2.18
CA SER A 81 -1.39 1.62 -2.39
C SER A 81 -2.68 1.12 -1.73
N ILE A 82 -3.05 -0.14 -1.96
CA ILE A 82 -4.22 -0.79 -1.34
C ILE A 82 -4.07 -0.89 0.19
N GLY A 83 -2.88 -1.24 0.67
CA GLY A 83 -2.58 -1.27 2.09
C GLY A 83 -2.71 0.11 2.73
N THR A 84 -2.29 1.17 2.03
CA THR A 84 -2.44 2.56 2.49
C THR A 84 -3.92 2.96 2.58
N VAL A 85 -4.76 2.55 1.62
CA VAL A 85 -6.22 2.72 1.72
C VAL A 85 -6.78 2.02 2.96
N GLY A 86 -6.30 0.81 3.26
CA GLY A 86 -6.67 0.08 4.48
C GLY A 86 -6.26 0.78 5.77
N LEU A 87 -5.07 1.39 5.79
CA LEU A 87 -4.60 2.21 6.91
C LEU A 87 -5.49 3.44 7.11
N ILE A 88 -5.80 4.17 6.04
CA ILE A 88 -6.66 5.37 6.09
C ILE A 88 -8.04 5.00 6.65
N LYS A 89 -8.66 3.95 6.11
CA LYS A 89 -9.95 3.44 6.61
C LYS A 89 -9.88 3.06 8.09
N ALA A 90 -8.78 2.43 8.51
CA ALA A 90 -8.58 2.06 9.90
C ALA A 90 -8.51 3.28 10.82
N ILE A 91 -7.77 4.32 10.43
CA ILE A 91 -7.66 5.56 11.20
C ILE A 91 -9.04 6.25 11.29
N ASP A 92 -9.79 6.29 10.19
CA ASP A 92 -11.14 6.89 10.16
C ASP A 92 -12.15 6.16 11.05
N SER A 93 -12.06 4.83 11.18
CA SER A 93 -13.00 4.02 11.95
C SER A 93 -12.48 3.56 13.31
N TYR A 94 -11.28 3.99 13.71
CA TYR A 94 -10.66 3.57 14.95
C TYR A 94 -11.40 4.15 16.16
N ASN A 95 -11.55 3.33 17.21
CA ASN A 95 -12.12 3.76 18.46
C ASN A 95 -11.26 3.23 19.63
N GLN A 96 -10.69 4.17 20.40
CA GLN A 96 -9.84 3.91 21.55
C GLN A 96 -10.58 3.24 22.72
N ASP A 97 -11.90 3.45 22.85
CA ASP A 97 -12.74 2.87 23.91
C ASP A 97 -12.81 1.33 23.83
N LYS A 98 -12.44 0.76 22.68
CA LYS A 98 -12.40 -0.70 22.47
C LYS A 98 -11.14 -1.36 23.04
N GLY A 99 -10.20 -0.59 23.62
CA GLY A 99 -9.03 -1.10 24.34
C GLY A 99 -7.96 -1.78 23.46
N THR A 100 -7.98 -1.54 22.15
CA THR A 100 -7.00 -2.09 21.21
C THR A 100 -6.12 -0.98 20.68
N ARG A 101 -4.80 -1.19 20.59
CA ARG A 101 -3.88 -0.21 20.00
C ARG A 101 -4.19 0.07 18.53
N LEU A 102 -3.98 1.32 18.08
CA LEU A 102 -4.20 1.73 16.70
C LEU A 102 -3.46 0.83 15.71
N ALA A 103 -2.16 0.59 15.94
CA ALA A 103 -1.35 -0.27 15.07
C ALA A 103 -1.92 -1.69 14.93
N THR A 104 -2.45 -2.27 16.01
CA THR A 104 -3.05 -3.62 15.98
C THR A 104 -4.33 -3.63 15.15
N TYR A 105 -5.19 -2.62 15.33
CA TYR A 105 -6.42 -2.48 14.54
C TYR A 105 -6.12 -2.21 13.07
N ALA A 106 -5.23 -1.27 12.79
CA ALA A 106 -4.78 -0.92 11.45
C ALA A 106 -4.18 -2.13 10.71
N ALA A 107 -3.38 -2.96 11.39
CA ALA A 107 -2.82 -4.15 10.78
C ALA A 107 -3.91 -5.10 10.23
N ARG A 108 -5.00 -5.29 10.97
CA ARG A 108 -6.15 -6.11 10.53
C ARG A 108 -6.84 -5.50 9.31
N CYS A 109 -7.05 -4.18 9.28
CA CYS A 109 -7.67 -3.50 8.16
C CYS A 109 -6.80 -3.53 6.90
N ILE A 110 -5.49 -3.32 7.04
CA ILE A 110 -4.50 -3.40 5.95
C ILE A 110 -4.52 -4.81 5.34
N GLU A 111 -4.40 -5.86 6.16
CA GLU A 111 -4.49 -7.25 5.68
C GLU A 111 -5.82 -7.52 4.97
N ASN A 112 -6.94 -7.02 5.51
CA ASN A 112 -8.25 -7.22 4.89
C ASN A 112 -8.35 -6.61 3.49
N GLU A 113 -7.91 -5.37 3.29
CA GLU A 113 -7.97 -4.73 1.96
C GLU A 113 -7.08 -5.46 0.94
N ILE A 114 -5.89 -5.91 1.35
CA ILE A 114 -5.01 -6.73 0.49
C ILE A 114 -5.71 -8.05 0.10
N LEU A 115 -6.35 -8.72 1.07
CA LEU A 115 -7.08 -9.95 0.79
C LEU A 115 -8.31 -9.70 -0.11
N MET A 116 -8.96 -8.54 0.01
CA MET A 116 -10.04 -8.14 -0.88
C MET A 116 -9.58 -7.94 -2.31
N LEU A 117 -8.41 -7.31 -2.52
CA LEU A 117 -7.79 -7.21 -3.85
C LEU A 117 -7.62 -8.60 -4.48
N PHE A 118 -7.00 -9.54 -3.76
CA PHE A 118 -6.80 -10.90 -4.29
C PHE A 118 -8.10 -11.64 -4.60
N ARG A 119 -9.16 -11.43 -3.80
CA ARG A 119 -10.48 -11.99 -4.10
C ARG A 119 -11.07 -11.41 -5.38
N ASN A 120 -10.85 -10.12 -5.64
CA ASN A 120 -11.32 -9.46 -6.84
C ASN A 120 -10.55 -9.93 -8.09
N SER A 121 -9.22 -9.99 -8.02
CA SER A 121 -8.39 -10.46 -9.15
C SER A 121 -8.68 -11.91 -9.54
N LYS A 122 -9.10 -12.76 -8.58
CA LYS A 122 -9.55 -14.13 -8.88
C LYS A 122 -10.88 -14.17 -9.65
N LYS A 123 -11.80 -13.23 -9.40
CA LYS A 123 -13.07 -13.16 -10.13
C LYS A 123 -12.84 -12.81 -11.59
N THR A 124 -12.02 -11.80 -11.87
CA THR A 124 -11.68 -11.39 -13.25
C THR A 124 -11.03 -12.52 -14.04
N LYS A 125 -10.19 -13.35 -13.42
CA LYS A 125 -9.61 -14.53 -14.11
C LYS A 125 -10.62 -15.61 -14.48
N GLY A 126 -11.79 -15.64 -13.83
CA GLY A 126 -12.86 -16.59 -14.12
C GLY A 126 -13.89 -16.08 -15.12
N GLU A 127 -13.75 -14.85 -15.60
CA GLU A 127 -14.61 -14.30 -16.65
C GLU A 127 -14.20 -14.94 -17.99
N VAL A 128 -15.13 -15.67 -18.61
CA VAL A 128 -14.99 -16.24 -19.96
C VAL A 128 -15.64 -15.27 -20.93
N PHE A 129 -14.94 -14.85 -21.99
CA PHE A 129 -15.51 -13.95 -22.97
C PHE A 129 -16.45 -14.71 -23.91
N LEU A 130 -17.48 -14.03 -24.41
CA LEU A 130 -18.46 -14.65 -25.32
C LEU A 130 -17.82 -15.14 -26.63
N GLN A 131 -16.72 -14.51 -27.05
CA GLN A 131 -15.95 -14.91 -28.22
C GLN A 131 -14.94 -16.04 -27.95
N ASP A 132 -14.73 -16.43 -26.69
CA ASP A 132 -13.80 -17.50 -26.38
C ASP A 132 -14.43 -18.85 -26.75
N PRO A 133 -13.69 -19.75 -27.42
CA PRO A 133 -14.22 -21.06 -27.78
C PRO A 133 -14.57 -21.86 -26.53
N ILE A 134 -15.70 -22.59 -26.56
CA ILE A 134 -16.19 -23.40 -25.43
C ILE A 134 -15.19 -24.54 -25.10
N GLY A 135 -14.41 -24.95 -26.10
CA GLY A 135 -13.31 -25.89 -25.98
C GLY A 135 -12.64 -26.13 -27.33
N VAL A 136 -11.62 -26.98 -27.31
CA VAL A 136 -10.93 -27.46 -28.52
C VAL A 136 -11.21 -28.95 -28.66
N ASP A 137 -11.58 -29.42 -29.85
CA ASP A 137 -11.71 -30.84 -30.11
C ASP A 137 -10.34 -31.56 -30.13
N LYS A 138 -10.32 -32.89 -30.29
CA LYS A 138 -9.08 -33.68 -30.36
C LYS A 138 -8.24 -33.38 -31.62
N GLU A 139 -8.80 -32.65 -32.58
CA GLU A 139 -8.23 -32.32 -33.88
C GLU A 139 -7.71 -30.86 -33.91
N GLY A 140 -7.95 -30.09 -32.84
CA GLY A 140 -7.48 -28.71 -32.71
C GLY A 140 -8.49 -27.65 -33.17
N ASN A 141 -9.72 -28.01 -33.51
CA ASN A 141 -10.74 -27.05 -33.96
C ASN A 141 -11.50 -26.45 -32.78
N GLU A 142 -11.88 -25.18 -32.94
CA GLU A 142 -12.70 -24.44 -31.98
C GLU A 142 -14.15 -24.97 -31.97
N ILE A 143 -14.63 -25.34 -30.78
CA ILE A 143 -16.02 -25.71 -30.55
C ILE A 143 -16.80 -24.42 -30.28
N ARG A 144 -17.64 -24.01 -31.23
CA ARG A 144 -18.58 -22.88 -31.09
C ARG A 144 -19.89 -23.29 -30.47
#